data_AF-A0A6B1I224-F1
#
_entry.id   AF-A0A6B1I224-F1
#
_cell.length_a   1.000
_cell.length_b   1.000
_cell.length_c   1.000
_cell.angle_alpha   90.00
_cell.angle_beta   90.00
_cell.angle_gamma   90.00
#
_symmetry.space_group_name_H-M   'P 1'
#
loop_
_entity.id
_entity.type
_entity.pdbx_description
1 polymer ?
#
loop_
_entity_poly.entity_id
_entity_poly.type
_entity_poly.pdbx_seq_one_letter_code
_entity_poly.pdbx_strand_id
1 'polypeptide(L)'
;IEDETDMTQAESYEIIDKHTIVSSGDIRISKINDIMNTSIPEDANHVTLNGILHKKLNDIPKAGDSIKVNDVTINVEKVTNNKAVRLRVSKHQAGAK
;
A
#
# COMPACT_ATOMS: atom_id res chain seq x y z
N ILE A 1 23.20 -8.96 -14.97
CA ILE A 1 22.30 -7.83 -14.65
C ILE A 1 21.12 -8.49 -13.96
N GLU A 2 21.03 -8.34 -12.64
CA GLU A 2 20.12 -9.11 -11.79
C GLU A 2 18.67 -8.68 -12.06
N ASP A 3 17.94 -9.52 -12.79
CA ASP A 3 16.47 -9.46 -12.86
C ASP A 3 15.94 -10.64 -12.04
N GLU A 4 16.16 -10.56 -10.73
CA GLU A 4 15.52 -11.41 -9.73
C GLU A 4 14.30 -10.66 -9.17
N THR A 5 13.29 -10.39 -9.99
CA THR A 5 11.94 -10.25 -9.43
C THR A 5 11.43 -11.65 -9.12
N ASP A 6 11.98 -12.25 -8.06
CA ASP A 6 11.52 -13.53 -7.54
C ASP A 6 10.03 -13.39 -7.23
N MET A 7 9.25 -14.05 -8.09
CA MET A 7 7.80 -13.98 -8.18
C MET A 7 7.18 -14.70 -6.98
N THR A 8 7.32 -14.14 -5.78
CA THR A 8 6.37 -14.45 -4.72
C THR A 8 5.06 -13.78 -5.10
N GLN A 9 4.16 -14.59 -5.66
CA GLN A 9 2.80 -14.28 -6.13
C GLN A 9 1.93 -13.43 -5.16
N ALA A 10 2.41 -13.15 -3.95
CA ALA A 10 1.77 -12.31 -2.95
C ALA A 10 1.95 -10.78 -3.21
N GLU A 11 3.08 -10.33 -3.77
CA GLU A 11 3.39 -8.89 -3.92
C GLU A 11 2.98 -8.33 -5.30
N SER A 12 1.75 -8.58 -5.73
CA SER A 12 1.25 -8.06 -7.01
C SER A 12 0.92 -6.56 -6.94
N TYR A 13 1.40 -5.78 -7.91
CA TYR A 13 1.07 -4.37 -8.08
C TYR A 13 1.03 -3.94 -9.55
N GLU A 14 0.31 -2.85 -9.79
CA GLU A 14 0.10 -2.20 -11.07
C GLU A 14 0.32 -0.70 -10.90
N ILE A 15 1.11 -0.10 -11.78
CA ILE A 15 1.38 1.34 -11.75
C ILE A 15 0.33 2.01 -12.63
N ILE A 16 -0.51 2.86 -12.02
CA ILE A 16 -1.52 3.64 -12.75
C ILE A 16 -0.87 4.92 -13.28
N ASP A 17 -0.13 5.63 -12.42
CA ASP A 17 0.53 6.91 -12.71
C ASP A 17 1.79 7.08 -11.85
N LYS A 18 2.57 8.14 -12.11
CA LYS A 18 3.76 8.51 -11.32
C LYS A 18 3.51 8.69 -9.81
N HIS A 19 2.26 8.96 -9.43
CA HIS A 19 1.85 9.18 -8.05
C HIS A 19 0.74 8.23 -7.61
N THR A 20 0.42 7.20 -8.40
CA THR A 20 -0.68 6.28 -8.09
C THR A 20 -0.34 4.87 -8.53
N ILE A 21 -0.44 3.93 -7.60
CA ILE A 21 -0.31 2.50 -7.87
C ILE A 21 -1.50 1.76 -7.27
N VAL A 22 -1.82 0.61 -7.84
CA VAL A 22 -2.78 -0.34 -7.29
C VAL A 22 -2.02 -1.60 -6.91
N SER A 23 -2.10 -2.04 -5.66
CA SER A 23 -1.39 -3.23 -5.19
C SER A 23 -2.29 -4.16 -4.37
N SER A 24 -1.82 -5.38 -4.15
CA SER A 24 -2.34 -6.24 -3.09
C SER A 24 -1.99 -5.68 -1.72
N GLY A 25 -2.71 -6.10 -0.67
CA GLY A 25 -2.38 -5.74 0.72
C GLY A 25 -1.17 -6.48 1.28
N ASP A 26 -0.68 -7.49 0.57
CA ASP A 26 0.51 -8.25 0.94
C ASP A 26 1.81 -7.58 0.47
N ILE A 27 1.74 -6.55 -0.39
CA ILE A 27 2.93 -5.78 -0.77
C ILE A 27 3.59 -5.14 0.45
N ARG A 28 4.92 -5.14 0.45
CA ARG A 28 5.72 -4.43 1.45
C ARG A 28 5.67 -2.92 1.25
N ILE A 29 5.67 -2.20 2.37
CA ILE A 29 5.69 -0.73 2.39
C ILE A 29 6.99 -0.19 1.81
N SER A 30 8.12 -0.83 2.13
CA SER A 30 9.42 -0.48 1.56
C SER A 30 9.38 -0.50 0.02
N LYS A 31 8.77 -1.53 -0.57
CA LYS A 31 8.60 -1.65 -2.02
C LYS A 31 7.78 -0.50 -2.60
N ILE A 32 6.68 -0.12 -1.94
CA ILE A 32 5.88 1.05 -2.34
C ILE A 32 6.73 2.33 -2.26
N ASN A 33 7.49 2.49 -1.19
CA ASN A 33 8.38 3.63 -0.99
C ASN A 33 9.44 3.72 -2.09
N ASP A 34 10.04 2.60 -2.49
CA ASP A 34 10.97 2.53 -3.63
C ASP A 34 10.29 2.92 -4.96
N ILE A 35 9.11 2.36 -5.26
CA ILE A 35 8.40 2.57 -6.53
C ILE A 35 7.89 4.02 -6.66
N MET A 36 7.22 4.52 -5.61
CA MET A 36 6.55 5.82 -5.62
C MET A 36 7.43 6.96 -5.06
N ASN A 37 8.65 6.63 -4.63
CA ASN A 37 9.53 7.55 -3.90
C ASN A 37 8.78 8.23 -2.73
N THR A 38 8.13 7.41 -1.89
CA THR A 38 7.35 7.84 -0.72
C THR A 38 8.09 7.58 0.58
N SER A 39 7.60 8.18 1.67
CA SER A 39 8.12 7.96 3.02
C SER A 39 6.97 7.51 3.93
N ILE A 40 6.33 6.41 3.54
CA ILE A 40 5.33 5.74 4.39
C ILE A 40 6.10 5.09 5.54
N PRO A 41 5.76 5.40 6.81
CA PRO A 41 6.44 4.84 7.96
C PRO A 41 6.16 3.34 8.05
N GLU A 42 7.22 2.55 8.05
CA GLU A 42 7.16 1.13 8.38
C GLU A 42 7.43 0.95 9.88
N ASP A 43 6.61 0.15 10.54
CA ASP A 43 6.87 -0.29 11.92
C ASP A 43 7.46 -1.70 11.87
N ALA A 44 8.33 -2.06 12.82
CA ALA A 44 8.93 -3.41 12.89
C ALA A 44 7.88 -4.55 12.92
N ASN A 45 6.67 -4.27 13.40
CA ASN A 45 5.57 -5.23 13.45
C ASN A 45 4.66 -5.22 12.21
N HIS A 46 4.75 -4.20 11.35
CA HIS A 46 3.80 -3.95 10.26
C HIS A 46 4.57 -3.52 9.01
N VAL A 47 5.04 -4.52 8.26
CA VAL A 47 5.87 -4.34 7.06
C VAL A 47 5.06 -4.26 5.76
N THR A 48 3.76 -4.60 5.79
CA THR A 48 2.86 -4.60 4.62
C THR A 48 1.69 -3.63 4.77
N LEU A 49 1.03 -3.32 3.65
CA LEU A 49 -0.18 -2.48 3.67
C LEU A 49 -1.30 -3.05 4.53
N ASN A 50 -1.58 -4.36 4.44
CA ASN A 50 -2.57 -5.01 5.29
C ASN A 50 -2.22 -4.85 6.77
N GLY A 51 -0.92 -4.93 7.12
CA GLY A 51 -0.46 -4.65 8.47
C GLY A 51 -0.87 -3.24 8.93
N ILE A 52 -0.52 -2.22 8.14
CA ILE A 52 -0.92 -0.84 8.47
C ILE A 52 -2.43 -0.68 8.55
N LEU A 53 -3.19 -1.27 7.63
CA LEU A 53 -4.66 -1.21 7.62
C LEU A 53 -5.26 -1.78 8.90
N HIS A 54 -4.85 -2.98 9.31
CA HIS A 54 -5.32 -3.58 10.56
C HIS A 54 -5.00 -2.68 11.78
N LYS A 55 -3.81 -2.08 11.82
CA LYS A 55 -3.42 -1.14 12.88
C LYS A 55 -4.24 0.15 12.86
N LYS A 56 -4.46 0.74 11.68
CA LYS A 56 -5.12 2.04 11.52
C LYS A 56 -6.63 1.97 11.70
N LEU A 57 -7.26 0.92 11.16
CA LEU A 57 -8.69 0.70 11.28
C LEU A 57 -9.04 0.08 12.64
N ASN A 58 -8.07 -0.57 13.30
CA ASN A 58 -8.27 -1.34 14.53
C ASN A 58 -9.43 -2.35 14.41
N ASP A 59 -9.67 -2.80 13.18
CA ASP A 59 -10.75 -3.68 12.75
C ASP A 59 -10.38 -4.31 11.38
N ILE A 60 -11.25 -5.18 10.87
CA ILE A 60 -11.13 -5.81 9.55
C ILE A 60 -11.35 -4.75 8.45
N PRO A 61 -10.44 -4.59 7.48
CA PRO A 61 -10.63 -3.66 6.38
C PRO A 61 -11.85 -4.03 5.53
N LYS A 62 -12.58 -3.03 5.05
CA LYS A 62 -13.74 -3.18 4.16
C LYS A 62 -13.50 -2.43 2.85
N ALA A 63 -14.14 -2.90 1.78
CA ALA A 63 -14.09 -2.19 0.50
C ALA A 63 -14.74 -0.81 0.65
N GLY A 64 -14.05 0.22 0.18
CA GLY A 64 -14.39 1.62 0.38
C GLY A 64 -13.69 2.30 1.57
N ASP A 65 -13.00 1.55 2.45
CA ASP A 65 -12.19 2.17 3.50
C ASP A 65 -11.04 2.97 2.90
N SER A 66 -10.71 4.09 3.54
CA SER A 66 -9.60 4.93 3.14
C SER A 66 -8.81 5.36 4.37
N ILE A 67 -7.50 5.14 4.34
CA ILE A 67 -6.59 5.60 5.38
C ILE A 67 -5.60 6.59 4.77
N LYS A 68 -5.27 7.63 5.54
CA LYS A 68 -4.24 8.59 5.16
C LYS A 68 -3.01 8.41 6.04
N VAL A 69 -1.86 8.29 5.40
CA VAL A 69 -0.56 8.08 6.05
C VAL A 69 0.42 9.09 5.46
N ASN A 70 0.79 10.09 6.25
CA ASN A 70 1.57 11.24 5.78
C ASN A 70 0.94 11.86 4.51
N ASP A 71 1.70 11.85 3.42
CA ASP A 71 1.37 12.37 2.10
C ASP A 71 0.77 11.32 1.17
N VAL A 72 0.43 10.14 1.69
CA VAL A 72 -0.09 9.02 0.93
C VAL A 72 -1.48 8.65 1.42
N THR A 73 -2.41 8.49 0.49
CA THR A 73 -3.75 7.99 0.74
C THR A 73 -3.86 6.57 0.20
N ILE A 74 -4.29 5.64 1.05
CA ILE A 74 -4.50 4.24 0.71
C ILE A 74 -6.01 3.99 0.76
N ASN A 75 -6.59 3.61 -0.37
CA ASN A 75 -8.00 3.29 -0.50
C ASN A 75 -8.18 1.80 -0.77
N VAL A 76 -9.06 1.17 -0.03
CA VAL A 76 -9.40 -0.24 -0.17
C VAL A 76 -10.42 -0.39 -1.29
N GLU A 77 -9.99 -0.88 -2.45
CA GLU A 77 -10.91 -1.15 -3.56
C GLU A 77 -11.63 -2.48 -3.39
N LYS A 78 -10.91 -3.51 -2.90
CA LYS A 78 -11.47 -4.85 -2.74
C LYS A 78 -10.89 -5.58 -1.55
N VAL A 79 -11.78 -6.25 -0.82
CA VAL A 79 -11.45 -7.12 0.31
C VAL A 79 -11.96 -8.52 0.02
N THR A 80 -11.15 -9.52 0.33
CA THR A 80 -11.50 -10.94 0.25
C THR A 80 -10.96 -11.63 1.50
N ASN A 81 -11.75 -12.50 2.14
CA ASN A 81 -11.33 -13.21 3.37
C ASN A 81 -10.74 -12.27 4.43
N ASN A 82 -11.40 -11.13 4.67
CA ASN A 82 -11.01 -10.15 5.70
C ASN A 82 -9.64 -9.48 5.44
N LYS A 83 -9.11 -9.61 4.22
CA LYS A 83 -7.85 -8.99 3.78
C LYS A 83 -8.08 -8.11 2.58
N ALA A 84 -7.42 -6.96 2.53
CA ALA A 84 -7.46 -6.13 1.35
C ALA A 84 -6.62 -6.79 0.25
N VAL A 85 -7.28 -7.21 -0.82
CA VAL A 85 -6.66 -7.84 -1.99
C VAL A 85 -6.41 -6.83 -3.10
N ARG A 86 -7.08 -5.69 -3.08
CA ARG A 86 -6.85 -4.58 -4.01
C ARG A 86 -6.92 -3.25 -3.27
N LEU A 87 -5.82 -2.53 -3.32
CA LEU A 87 -5.61 -1.26 -2.65
C LEU A 87 -5.07 -0.26 -3.65
N ARG A 88 -5.65 0.92 -3.66
CA ARG A 88 -5.17 2.04 -4.44
C ARG A 88 -4.39 2.99 -3.55
N VAL A 89 -3.09 3.11 -3.82
CA VAL A 89 -2.17 3.99 -3.12
C VAL A 89 -1.94 5.22 -3.96
N SER A 90 -2.22 6.40 -3.41
CA SER A 90 -2.10 7.68 -4.10
C SER A 90 -1.29 8.65 -3.26
N LYS A 91 -0.17 9.13 -3.80
CA LYS A 91 0.65 10.17 -3.16
C LYS A 91 0.04 11.53 -3.48
N HIS A 92 -0.40 12.25 -2.46
CA HIS A 92 -0.65 13.68 -2.58
C HIS A 92 0.68 14.41 -2.39
N GLN A 93 1.02 15.31 -3.30
CA GLN A 93 2.05 16.28 -2.99
C GLN A 93 1.48 17.15 -1.87
N ALA A 94 1.94 16.99 -0.63
CA ALA A 94 1.70 18.03 0.37
C ALA A 94 2.21 19.32 -0.26
N GLY A 95 1.25 20.19 -0.58
CA GLY A 95 1.58 21.51 -1.07
C GLY A 95 2.50 22.14 -0.04
N ALA A 96 3.71 22.45 -0.48
CA ALA A 96 4.51 23.47 0.15
C ALA A 96 3.57 24.68 0.35
N LYS A 97 3.28 24.98 1.61
CA LYS A 97 2.64 26.23 1.99
C LYS A 97 3.58 26.94 2.95
#